data_AF-A0A093ZKX1-F1
#
_entry.id   AF-A0A093ZKX1-F1
#
_cell.length_a   1.000
_cell.length_b   1.000
_cell.length_c   1.000
_cell.angle_alpha   90.00
_cell.angle_beta   90.00
_cell.angle_gamma   90.00
#
_symmetry.space_group_name_H-M   'P 1'
#
loop_
_entity.id
_entity.type
_entity.pdbx_description
1 polymer ?
#
loop_
_entity_poly.entity_id
_entity_poly.type
_entity_poly.pdbx_seq_one_letter_code
_entity_poly.pdbx_strand_id
1 'polypeptide(L)'
;MERKSSISENRRSRSRSVSADQTANEASQAAITHDGVITRVAPLVPSDPLRSFSSSHTGPSTNELMEREQGIVDAMLLRFKNIIELATTNKGDVTAEVAAAQAFQTNVETQALIRAAQDLLSLTREMKELWLFGPLRGLGEGEEGGSIDDNSKRVVEMVEAMIQERTNREI
;
A
#
# COMPACT_ATOMS: atom_id res chain seq x y z
N MET A 1 -68.09 -3.07 -21.60
CA MET A 1 -66.98 -4.02 -21.40
C MET A 1 -65.78 -3.21 -20.94
N GLU A 2 -65.64 -2.83 -19.66
CA GLU A 2 -65.36 -3.70 -18.48
C GLU A 2 -64.26 -4.72 -18.81
N ARG A 3 -63.11 -4.80 -18.12
CA ARG A 3 -62.91 -4.81 -16.67
C ARG A 3 -61.54 -4.28 -16.25
N LYS A 4 -61.52 -3.57 -15.12
CA LYS A 4 -60.36 -3.39 -14.22
C LYS A 4 -60.20 -4.63 -13.33
N SER A 5 -58.97 -4.99 -12.98
CA SER A 5 -58.57 -5.89 -11.87
C SER A 5 -57.06 -5.65 -11.68
N SER A 6 -56.45 -4.98 -10.69
CA SER A 6 -56.51 -4.96 -9.21
C SER A 6 -56.30 -6.31 -8.51
N ILE A 7 -55.30 -6.33 -7.60
CA ILE A 7 -55.12 -7.21 -6.41
C ILE A 7 -54.52 -8.61 -6.73
N SER A 8 -53.57 -9.20 -5.99
CA SER A 8 -53.15 -9.07 -4.59
C SER A 8 -51.65 -9.35 -4.35
N GLU A 9 -51.15 -8.80 -3.25
CA GLU A 9 -49.92 -9.19 -2.54
C GLU A 9 -49.80 -10.71 -2.30
N ASN A 10 -48.58 -11.22 -2.26
CA ASN A 10 -48.25 -12.29 -1.32
C ASN A 10 -46.82 -12.14 -0.78
N ARG A 11 -46.76 -11.73 0.49
CA ARG A 11 -45.59 -11.83 1.36
C ARG A 11 -45.13 -13.28 1.42
N ARG A 12 -43.83 -13.52 1.21
CA ARG A 12 -43.19 -14.70 1.77
C ARG A 12 -41.89 -14.33 2.46
N SER A 13 -42.05 -13.97 3.72
CA SER A 13 -41.00 -14.03 4.74
C SER A 13 -40.32 -15.41 4.68
N ARG A 14 -39.03 -15.44 4.37
CA ARG A 14 -38.15 -16.56 4.74
C ARG A 14 -37.08 -16.02 5.66
N SER A 15 -37.41 -16.07 6.94
CA SER A 15 -36.48 -16.09 8.06
C SER A 15 -35.43 -17.18 7.80
N ARG A 16 -34.16 -16.77 7.70
CA ARG A 16 -33.03 -17.71 7.72
C ARG A 16 -32.13 -17.32 8.89
N SER A 17 -32.49 -17.92 10.02
CA SER A 17 -31.68 -18.30 11.19
C SER A 17 -30.27 -17.69 11.30
N VAL A 18 -30.17 -16.66 12.14
CA VAL A 18 -28.97 -16.26 12.88
C VAL A 18 -28.74 -17.34 13.95
N SER A 19 -27.90 -18.36 13.71
CA SER A 19 -27.64 -19.38 14.74
C SER A 19 -26.42 -20.30 14.52
N ALA A 20 -25.45 -19.95 13.65
CA ALA A 20 -24.26 -20.78 13.44
C ALA A 20 -22.94 -20.02 13.49
N ASP A 21 -22.89 -18.78 12.96
CA ASP A 21 -21.64 -18.00 12.97
C ASP A 21 -21.35 -17.28 14.30
N GLN A 22 -22.35 -17.18 15.19
CA GLN A 22 -22.19 -16.49 16.47
C GLN A 22 -21.51 -17.37 17.53
N THR A 23 -21.56 -18.70 17.38
CA THR A 23 -21.00 -19.66 18.35
C THR A 23 -19.50 -19.89 18.17
N ALA A 24 -18.94 -19.55 17.00
CA ALA A 24 -17.49 -19.62 16.75
C ALA A 24 -16.72 -18.44 17.38
N ASN A 25 -17.40 -17.29 17.57
CA ASN A 25 -16.78 -16.09 18.12
C ASN A 25 -16.79 -16.05 19.67
N GLU A 26 -17.71 -16.77 20.31
CA GLU A 26 -17.73 -16.93 21.78
C GLU A 26 -16.70 -17.96 22.28
N ALA A 27 -16.46 -19.04 21.53
CA ALA A 27 -15.50 -20.07 21.93
C ALA A 27 -14.03 -19.59 21.91
N SER A 28 -13.71 -18.59 21.08
CA SER A 28 -12.38 -17.97 21.03
C SER A 28 -12.13 -16.97 22.17
N GLN A 29 -13.19 -16.50 22.86
CA GLN A 29 -13.08 -15.49 23.92
C GLN A 29 -13.08 -16.08 25.34
N ALA A 30 -13.36 -17.38 25.51
CA ALA A 30 -13.45 -18.04 26.81
C ALA A 30 -12.18 -18.81 27.23
N ALA A 31 -11.14 -18.86 26.39
CA ALA A 31 -9.90 -19.56 26.69
C ALA A 31 -8.73 -18.58 26.65
N ILE A 32 -8.38 -18.09 27.84
CA ILE A 32 -7.04 -17.68 28.36
C ILE A 32 -7.26 -16.51 29.33
N THR A 33 -8.11 -16.75 30.33
CA THR A 33 -7.96 -16.15 31.65
C THR A 33 -7.31 -17.24 32.51
N HIS A 34 -6.03 -17.08 32.82
CA HIS A 34 -5.47 -17.79 33.96
C HIS A 34 -4.68 -16.82 34.84
N ASP A 35 -5.21 -16.76 36.04
CA ASP A 35 -4.82 -15.99 37.20
C ASP A 35 -3.40 -16.34 37.64
N GLY A 36 -2.63 -15.31 37.98
CA GLY A 36 -1.22 -15.36 38.28
C GLY A 36 -0.78 -14.09 38.98
N VAL A 37 -1.23 -13.93 40.22
CA VAL A 37 -0.82 -12.86 41.14
C VAL A 37 0.70 -12.87 41.32
N ILE A 38 1.38 -11.85 40.80
CA ILE A 38 2.71 -11.44 41.28
C ILE A 38 2.65 -9.95 41.62
N THR A 39 2.58 -9.65 42.91
CA THR A 39 2.71 -8.30 43.46
C THR A 39 4.14 -7.81 43.23
N ARG A 40 4.33 -6.80 42.37
CA ARG A 40 5.58 -6.04 42.28
C ARG A 40 5.30 -4.57 42.53
N VAL A 41 5.93 -4.04 43.57
CA VAL A 41 5.88 -2.64 44.03
C VAL A 41 6.42 -1.70 42.95
N ALA A 42 5.74 -0.57 42.73
CA ALA A 42 6.04 0.45 41.73
C ALA A 42 7.32 1.25 42.02
N PRO A 43 7.94 1.84 40.99
CA PRO A 43 8.50 3.17 41.07
C PRO A 43 7.73 4.14 40.16
N LEU A 44 7.46 5.33 40.70
CA LEU A 44 6.80 6.46 40.04
C LEU A 44 7.67 6.99 38.89
N VAL A 45 7.19 6.86 37.65
CA VAL A 45 7.68 7.60 36.48
C VAL A 45 6.47 8.32 35.88
N PRO A 46 6.51 9.64 35.64
CA PRO A 46 5.40 10.34 35.02
C PRO A 46 5.21 9.85 33.58
N SER A 47 3.97 9.50 33.25
CA SER A 47 3.53 9.10 31.93
C SER A 47 3.71 10.24 30.94
N ASP A 48 4.77 10.20 30.13
CA ASP A 48 4.79 10.96 28.89
C ASP A 48 3.65 10.43 28.00
N PRO A 49 2.72 11.28 27.53
CA PRO A 49 1.80 10.87 26.49
C PRO A 49 2.65 10.68 25.24
N LEU A 50 3.03 9.42 24.96
CA LEU A 50 3.61 9.04 23.69
C LEU A 50 2.68 9.56 22.60
N ARG A 51 3.19 10.60 21.94
CA ARG A 51 2.72 11.15 20.69
C ARG A 51 2.25 10.00 19.82
N SER A 52 0.94 9.94 19.61
CA SER A 52 0.34 9.18 18.51
C SER A 52 0.92 9.76 17.23
N PHE A 53 2.09 9.27 16.82
CA PHE A 53 2.56 9.44 15.46
C PHE A 53 1.61 8.62 14.61
N SER A 54 0.55 9.27 14.12
CA SER A 54 -0.09 8.82 12.90
C SER A 54 1.01 8.85 11.85
N SER A 55 1.62 7.71 11.58
CA SER A 55 2.50 7.56 10.43
C SER A 55 1.61 7.71 9.21
N SER A 56 1.42 8.94 8.76
CA SER A 56 1.16 9.20 7.35
C SER A 56 2.44 8.77 6.63
N HIS A 57 2.54 7.46 6.36
CA HIS A 57 3.55 6.92 5.48
C HIS A 57 3.15 7.41 4.08
N THR A 58 3.57 8.62 3.75
CA THR A 58 3.24 9.28 2.48
C THR A 58 4.13 8.67 1.39
N GLY A 59 3.79 7.46 0.99
CA GLY A 59 4.46 6.71 -0.06
C GLY A 59 3.53 5.59 -0.53
N PRO A 60 3.61 5.17 -1.81
CA PRO A 60 2.76 4.12 -2.34
C PRO A 60 2.98 2.83 -1.55
N SER A 61 1.88 2.20 -1.13
CA SER A 61 1.96 0.95 -0.38
C SER A 61 2.42 -0.20 -1.28
N THR A 62 3.01 -1.25 -0.71
CA THR A 62 3.43 -2.43 -1.48
C THR A 62 2.26 -3.04 -2.27
N ASN A 63 1.05 -3.03 -1.70
CA ASN A 63 -0.15 -3.54 -2.38
C ASN A 63 -0.51 -2.71 -3.61
N GLU A 64 -0.40 -1.38 -3.55
CA GLU A 64 -0.68 -0.49 -4.69
C GLU A 64 0.32 -0.72 -5.84
N LEU A 65 1.60 -0.93 -5.51
CA LEU A 65 2.63 -1.23 -6.52
C LEU A 65 2.38 -2.58 -7.19
N MET A 66 2.00 -3.60 -6.41
CA MET A 66 1.66 -4.92 -6.93
C MET A 66 0.38 -4.90 -7.78
N GLU A 67 -0.65 -4.18 -7.36
CA GLU A 67 -1.89 -4.01 -8.14
C GLU A 67 -1.60 -3.31 -9.48
N ARG A 68 -0.74 -2.29 -9.46
CA ARG A 68 -0.31 -1.60 -10.68
C ARG A 68 0.54 -2.50 -11.58
N GLU A 69 1.46 -3.28 -11.03
CA GLU A 69 2.23 -4.29 -11.80
C GLU A 69 1.28 -5.26 -12.50
N GLN A 70 0.37 -5.87 -11.74
CA GLN A 70 -0.59 -6.83 -12.26
C GLN A 70 -1.46 -6.19 -13.36
N GLY A 71 -1.96 -4.98 -13.14
CA GLY A 71 -2.75 -4.24 -14.13
C GLY A 71 -1.98 -3.94 -15.42
N ILE A 72 -0.68 -3.61 -15.33
CA ILE A 72 0.17 -3.38 -16.50
C ILE A 72 0.43 -4.68 -17.27
N VAL A 73 0.72 -5.78 -16.56
CA VAL A 73 0.92 -7.10 -17.17
C VAL A 73 -0.35 -7.59 -17.86
N ASP A 74 -1.50 -7.46 -17.20
CA ASP A 74 -2.79 -7.82 -17.77
C ASP A 74 -3.11 -6.99 -19.01
N ALA A 75 -2.83 -5.68 -18.98
CA ALA A 75 -2.98 -4.82 -20.15
C ALA A 75 -2.06 -5.25 -21.30
N MET A 76 -0.81 -5.63 -21.02
CA MET A 76 0.14 -6.10 -22.03
C MET A 76 -0.35 -7.41 -22.69
N LEU A 77 -0.78 -8.37 -21.89
CA LEU A 77 -1.31 -9.66 -22.37
C LEU A 77 -2.61 -9.49 -23.16
N LEU A 78 -3.52 -8.64 -22.70
CA LEU A 78 -4.79 -8.36 -23.37
C LEU A 78 -4.56 -7.76 -24.76
N ARG A 79 -3.65 -6.77 -24.88
CA ARG A 79 -3.36 -6.15 -26.17
C ARG A 79 -2.67 -7.10 -27.14
N PHE A 80 -1.74 -7.90 -26.65
CA PHE A 80 -1.11 -8.94 -27.46
C PHE A 80 -2.13 -9.97 -27.97
N LYS A 81 -3.05 -10.40 -27.10
CA LYS A 81 -4.17 -11.27 -27.49
C LYS A 81 -5.03 -10.60 -28.58
N ASN A 82 -5.40 -9.33 -28.41
CA ASN A 82 -6.21 -8.60 -29.39
C ASN A 82 -5.52 -8.55 -30.76
N ILE A 83 -4.20 -8.31 -30.80
CA ILE A 83 -3.41 -8.32 -32.04
C ILE A 83 -3.48 -9.70 -32.73
N ILE A 84 -3.33 -10.79 -31.97
CA ILE A 84 -3.46 -12.14 -32.52
C ILE A 84 -4.88 -12.42 -33.03
N GLU A 85 -5.90 -11.97 -32.33
CA GLU A 85 -7.29 -12.10 -32.75
C GLU A 85 -7.54 -11.35 -34.07
N LEU A 86 -7.08 -10.10 -34.17
CA LEU A 86 -7.12 -9.31 -35.41
C LEU A 86 -6.38 -9.99 -36.57
N ALA A 87 -5.24 -10.62 -36.30
CA ALA A 87 -4.47 -11.34 -37.31
C ALA A 87 -5.13 -12.65 -37.78
N THR A 88 -5.90 -13.32 -36.90
CA THR A 88 -6.46 -14.65 -37.17
C THR A 88 -7.93 -14.64 -37.61
N THR A 89 -8.63 -13.53 -37.44
CA THR A 89 -10.04 -13.34 -37.84
C THR A 89 -10.23 -13.28 -39.37
N ASN A 90 -9.17 -13.07 -40.14
CA ASN A 90 -9.23 -12.97 -41.60
C ASN A 90 -8.98 -14.34 -42.26
N LYS A 91 -10.03 -15.18 -42.35
CA LYS A 91 -10.01 -16.49 -43.03
C LYS A 91 -10.99 -16.53 -44.21
N GLY A 92 -11.09 -15.46 -45.00
CA GLY A 92 -12.03 -15.38 -46.12
C GLY A 92 -11.82 -14.17 -47.03
N ASP A 93 -12.76 -13.95 -47.94
CA ASP A 93 -12.77 -12.81 -48.85
C ASP A 93 -13.24 -11.56 -48.08
N VAL A 94 -12.29 -10.83 -47.49
CA VAL A 94 -12.54 -9.65 -46.67
C VAL A 94 -12.55 -8.41 -47.56
N THR A 95 -13.62 -7.62 -47.47
CA THR A 95 -13.71 -6.37 -48.26
C THR A 95 -12.59 -5.40 -47.86
N ALA A 96 -12.15 -4.56 -48.80
CA ALA A 96 -11.02 -3.65 -48.60
C ALA A 96 -11.22 -2.73 -47.39
N GLU A 97 -12.46 -2.34 -47.09
CA GLU A 97 -12.81 -1.49 -45.96
C GLU A 97 -12.59 -2.20 -44.62
N VAL A 98 -12.96 -3.48 -44.53
CA VAL A 98 -12.79 -4.29 -43.31
C VAL A 98 -11.31 -4.58 -43.08
N ALA A 99 -10.55 -4.86 -44.14
CA ALA A 99 -9.10 -5.05 -44.04
C ALA A 99 -8.39 -3.77 -43.58
N ALA A 100 -8.79 -2.60 -44.09
CA ALA A 100 -8.26 -1.31 -43.67
C ALA A 100 -8.58 -1.02 -42.18
N ALA A 101 -9.80 -1.32 -41.74
CA ALA A 101 -10.19 -1.17 -40.34
C ALA A 101 -9.39 -2.10 -39.40
N GLN A 102 -9.17 -3.35 -39.80
CA GLN A 102 -8.33 -4.30 -39.05
C GLN A 102 -6.87 -3.83 -38.95
N ALA A 103 -6.31 -3.30 -40.04
CA ALA A 103 -4.96 -2.74 -40.04
C ALA A 103 -4.84 -1.53 -39.08
N PHE A 104 -5.83 -0.64 -39.08
CA PHE A 104 -5.88 0.49 -38.15
C PHE A 104 -5.97 0.00 -36.69
N GLN A 105 -6.86 -0.95 -36.40
CA GLN A 105 -7.02 -1.50 -35.06
C GLN A 105 -5.74 -2.18 -34.57
N THR A 106 -5.04 -2.90 -35.45
CA THR A 106 -3.77 -3.55 -35.13
C THR A 106 -2.69 -2.53 -34.74
N ASN A 107 -2.65 -1.39 -35.43
CA ASN A 107 -1.75 -0.28 -35.08
C ASN A 107 -2.10 0.34 -33.72
N VAL A 108 -3.39 0.55 -33.42
CA VAL A 108 -3.84 1.08 -32.12
C VAL A 108 -3.45 0.13 -30.99
N GLU A 109 -3.69 -1.17 -31.13
CA GLU A 109 -3.32 -2.14 -30.12
C GLU A 109 -1.80 -2.24 -29.93
N THR A 110 -1.02 -2.11 -31.00
CA THR A 110 0.45 -2.07 -30.94
C THR A 110 0.95 -0.83 -30.19
N GLN A 111 0.40 0.35 -30.48
CA GLN A 111 0.77 1.57 -29.74
C GLN A 111 0.42 1.48 -28.27
N ALA A 112 -0.74 0.92 -27.96
CA ALA A 112 -1.19 0.77 -26.59
C ALA A 112 -0.41 -0.34 -25.84
N LEU A 113 0.13 -1.34 -26.55
CA LEU A 113 1.10 -2.31 -26.01
C LEU A 113 2.42 -1.64 -25.65
N ILE A 114 2.94 -0.78 -26.54
CA ILE A 114 4.16 0.02 -26.27
C ILE A 114 3.95 0.89 -25.03
N ARG A 115 2.77 1.50 -24.89
CA ARG A 115 2.42 2.31 -23.72
C ARG A 115 2.43 1.49 -22.43
N ALA A 116 1.83 0.30 -22.42
CA ALA A 116 1.89 -0.61 -21.27
C ALA A 116 3.34 -0.96 -20.90
N ALA A 117 4.22 -1.19 -21.89
CA ALA A 117 5.63 -1.41 -21.62
C ALA A 117 6.32 -0.18 -21.01
N GLN A 118 6.03 1.03 -21.50
CA GLN A 118 6.54 2.28 -20.91
C GLN A 118 6.04 2.49 -19.47
N ASP A 119 4.79 2.13 -19.20
CA ASP A 119 4.22 2.18 -17.85
C ASP A 119 4.95 1.21 -16.90
N LEU A 120 5.32 0.02 -17.39
CA LEU A 120 6.14 -0.94 -16.65
C LEU A 120 7.53 -0.37 -16.34
N LEU A 121 8.23 0.19 -17.34
CA LEU A 121 9.53 0.83 -17.09
C LEU A 121 9.41 1.98 -16.09
N SER A 122 8.34 2.77 -16.16
CA SER A 122 8.08 3.87 -15.22
C SER A 122 7.88 3.34 -13.80
N LEU A 123 7.10 2.26 -13.62
CA LEU A 123 6.93 1.59 -12.32
C LEU A 123 8.28 1.12 -11.76
N THR A 124 9.13 0.50 -12.58
CA THR A 124 10.46 0.07 -12.10
C THR A 124 11.35 1.24 -11.71
N ARG A 125 11.18 2.41 -12.33
CA ARG A 125 11.90 3.64 -11.94
C ARG A 125 11.42 4.12 -10.58
N GLU A 126 10.11 4.21 -10.38
CA GLU A 126 9.49 4.58 -9.10
C GLU A 126 9.94 3.63 -7.97
N MET A 127 9.96 2.32 -8.21
CA MET A 127 10.47 1.35 -7.22
C MET A 127 11.94 1.59 -6.88
N LYS A 128 12.79 1.89 -7.88
CA LYS A 128 14.20 2.21 -7.64
C LYS A 128 14.36 3.53 -6.90
N GLU A 129 13.53 4.53 -7.17
CA GLU A 129 13.52 5.80 -6.45
C GLU A 129 13.14 5.60 -4.98
N LEU A 130 12.13 4.78 -4.67
CA LEU A 130 11.77 4.40 -3.30
C LEU A 130 12.93 3.69 -2.57
N TRP A 131 13.67 2.83 -3.28
CA TRP A 131 14.84 2.14 -2.72
C TRP A 131 16.03 3.08 -2.49
N LEU A 132 16.29 4.01 -3.41
CA LEU A 132 17.45 4.92 -3.35
C LEU A 132 17.24 6.08 -2.39
N PHE A 133 16.02 6.63 -2.32
CA PHE A 133 15.72 7.83 -1.55
C PHE A 133 14.94 7.55 -0.26
N GLY A 134 14.48 6.30 -0.05
CA GLY A 134 13.53 5.99 1.02
C GLY A 134 12.15 6.60 0.74
N PRO A 135 11.22 6.66 1.71
CA PRO A 135 10.05 7.53 1.57
C PRO A 135 10.56 8.93 1.21
N LEU A 136 10.00 9.57 0.16
CA LEU A 136 10.47 10.87 -0.34
C LEU A 136 10.70 11.83 0.84
N ARG A 137 11.97 11.97 1.25
CA ARG A 137 12.36 12.94 2.27
C ARG A 137 11.92 14.30 1.77
N GLY A 138 11.13 15.01 2.57
CA GLY A 138 10.75 16.38 2.23
C GLY A 138 12.00 17.23 2.00
N LEU A 139 11.92 18.25 1.13
CA LEU A 139 12.96 19.27 0.99
C LEU A 139 13.23 19.89 2.38
N GLY A 140 14.27 19.42 3.07
CA GLY A 140 14.62 19.82 4.45
C GLY A 140 14.79 18.68 5.45
N GLU A 141 14.39 17.45 5.13
CA GLU A 141 14.46 16.30 6.04
C GLU A 141 15.83 15.59 5.91
N GLY A 142 16.88 16.33 6.23
CA GLY A 142 18.27 15.88 6.25
C GLY A 142 19.16 16.71 7.17
N GLU A 143 18.63 17.76 7.81
CA GLU A 143 19.33 18.47 8.86
C GLU A 143 19.14 17.74 10.19
N GLU A 144 19.75 16.56 10.31
CA GLU A 144 20.19 16.05 11.61
C GLU A 144 21.40 16.88 12.12
N GLY A 145 21.41 18.18 11.83
CA GLY A 145 22.41 19.14 12.28
C GLY A 145 22.24 19.52 13.75
N GLY A 146 21.09 19.21 14.37
CA GLY A 146 20.87 19.46 15.79
C GLY A 146 21.52 18.41 16.71
N SER A 147 21.29 17.11 16.44
CA SER A 147 21.73 16.04 17.34
C SER A 147 23.25 15.85 17.36
N ILE A 148 23.89 15.98 16.19
CA ILE A 148 25.35 15.85 16.07
C ILE A 148 26.06 17.06 16.65
N ASP A 149 25.55 18.28 16.46
CA ASP A 149 26.13 19.50 17.04
C ASP A 149 25.98 19.53 18.57
N ASP A 150 24.81 19.14 19.10
CA ASP A 150 24.57 19.07 20.54
C ASP A 150 25.43 17.98 21.22
N ASN A 151 25.58 16.81 20.60
CA ASN A 151 26.46 15.76 21.12
C ASN A 151 27.93 16.18 21.04
N SER A 152 28.33 16.91 19.99
CA SER A 152 29.69 17.41 19.85
C SER A 152 30.02 18.43 20.95
N LYS A 153 29.09 19.35 21.27
CA LYS A 153 29.25 20.31 22.38
C LYS A 153 29.41 19.62 23.74
N ARG A 154 28.59 18.60 24.03
CA ARG A 154 28.69 17.84 25.30
C ARG A 154 30.02 17.09 25.44
N VAL A 155 30.56 16.57 24.34
CA VAL A 155 31.87 15.91 24.35
C VAL A 155 32.98 16.93 24.61
N VAL A 156 32.89 18.13 24.05
CA VAL A 156 33.87 19.21 24.29
C VAL A 156 33.87 19.64 25.76
N GLU A 157 32.69 19.88 26.36
CA GLU A 157 32.58 20.26 27.78
C GLU A 157 33.15 19.20 28.73
N MET A 158 32.92 17.92 28.42
CA MET A 158 33.45 16.81 29.21
C MET A 158 34.98 16.71 29.10
N VAL A 159 35.55 16.94 27.92
CA VAL A 159 37.00 16.93 27.72
C VAL A 159 37.66 18.09 28.45
N GLU A 160 37.08 19.29 28.42
CA GLU A 160 37.56 20.44 29.20
C GLU A 160 37.55 20.16 30.70
N ALA A 161 36.47 19.56 31.22
CA ALA A 161 36.38 19.18 32.63
C ALA A 161 37.47 18.18 33.04
N MET A 162 37.78 17.18 32.19
CA MET A 162 38.85 16.22 32.45
C MET A 162 40.25 16.85 32.40
N ILE A 163 40.47 17.82 31.51
CA ILE A 163 41.73 18.57 31.44
C ILE A 163 41.92 19.41 32.70
N GLN A 164 40.86 20.08 33.16
CA GLN A 164 40.89 20.90 34.38
C GLN A 164 41.12 20.06 35.64
N GLU A 165 40.52 18.87 35.71
CA GLU A 165 40.73 17.93 36.82
C GLU A 165 42.16 17.40 36.84
N ARG A 166 42.76 17.10 35.67
CA ARG A 166 44.17 16.70 35.58
C ARG A 166 45.12 17.83 35.99
N THR A 167 44.89 19.05 35.50
CA THR A 167 45.75 20.19 35.85
C THR A 167 45.67 20.55 37.33
N ASN A 168 44.50 20.43 37.96
CA ASN A 168 44.35 20.61 39.41
C ASN A 168 44.99 19.49 40.25
N ARG A 169 45.29 18.32 39.68
CA ARG A 169 45.98 17.22 40.37
C ARG A 169 47.51 17.29 40.24
N GLU A 170 48.02 18.09 39.30
CA GLU A 170 49.45 18.25 39.03
C GLU A 170 50.06 19.51 39.68
N ILE A 171 49.26 20.29 40.41
CA ILE A 171 49.66 21.41 41.29
C ILE A 171 49.54 20.96 42.75
#